data_AF-A0A9E5WSH8-F1
#
_entry.id   AF-A0A9E5WSH8-F1
#
_cell.length_a   1.000
_cell.length_b   1.000
_cell.length_c   1.000
_cell.angle_alpha   90.00
_cell.angle_beta   90.00
_cell.angle_gamma   90.00
#
_symmetry.space_group_name_H-M   'P 1'
#
loop_
_entity.id
_entity.type
_entity.pdbx_description
1 polymer ?
#
loop_
_entity_poly.entity_id
_entity_poly.type
_entity_poly.pdbx_seq_one_letter_code
_entity_poly.pdbx_strand_id
1 'polypeptide(L)'
;MRSSLRGIGWFVVTAAISVIVAASPAAGADIPPLEQRAAWFRQARFGLFIHWGVYSVIGKGEWVRHTGKIPLDEYNKLTAQFHPTQFDAAEWVALAKRAGQKYLVITTKHHDGFCMFDSKLTDYDIMSTPLKRDVIKELADECHRQGMRIGFYYSIMDWHHPDYLPRRPWEKDRSTEGADFNRYVEYMRGQIRELMTNYGRIDILWFDGGWERKSPEDRAKFREIIQMARSLQPHILVNNRANIGGDFETPEQFIPATGIVGQDGRPALWEVCMTMTTGHGSFAPTAWWGYDRYEKEFKPTDELIQKLIDIVSKGGNFLLNVGPEPSGKIRPEETERLLGIGRWMQRYGEAIYGTTASPFRMLPFFGRVTRKGRTLYVHVFDWPPNRRLVLPGLRSQVKKAFVMGRPDETVGVERSADGRDVLLRLPGEAPDPVASVLVVQIDGPVAVEPVRIEPGPDGIVHLPSHYAEIRARHGQRAKPVSEKGRTYIGNWSNPNDVVVWQFTLPSTGEYSVRIDARMASQAARGQRLVISVDGQSLSGKITAEGVAVTGRVKLAAGQRTLSVKLPDAKRTGPPILDLFAVDLIPERK
;
A
#
# COMPACT_ATOMS: atom_id res chain seq x y z
N MET A 1 -94.88 5.50 17.85
CA MET A 1 -95.19 6.18 16.57
C MET A 1 -93.90 6.80 16.07
N ARG A 2 -93.16 6.14 15.16
CA ARG A 2 -93.19 6.31 13.68
C ARG A 2 -92.94 7.75 13.20
N SER A 3 -91.90 7.86 12.35
CA SER A 3 -91.59 8.82 11.25
C SER A 3 -90.35 9.69 11.52
N SER A 4 -89.14 9.37 11.04
CA SER A 4 -88.58 9.30 9.66
C SER A 4 -88.08 10.65 9.10
N LEU A 5 -86.79 10.70 8.75
CA LEU A 5 -86.16 11.19 7.49
C LEU A 5 -84.72 11.66 7.79
N ARG A 6 -83.70 10.88 7.41
CA ARG A 6 -82.83 11.02 6.23
C ARG A 6 -81.98 12.30 6.20
N GLY A 7 -80.67 12.12 6.39
CA GLY A 7 -79.62 13.05 5.98
C GLY A 7 -78.35 12.27 5.65
N ILE A 8 -78.00 12.21 4.37
CA ILE A 8 -76.80 11.58 3.82
C ILE A 8 -75.69 12.62 3.85
N GLY A 9 -74.64 12.39 4.66
CA GLY A 9 -73.44 13.24 4.71
C GLY A 9 -72.33 12.66 3.83
N TRP A 10 -71.94 13.40 2.80
CA TRP A 10 -70.76 13.13 1.98
C TRP A 10 -69.48 13.47 2.77
N PHE A 11 -68.57 12.51 2.93
CA PHE A 11 -67.21 12.78 3.38
C PHE A 11 -66.34 13.13 2.16
N VAL A 12 -65.91 14.39 2.08
CA VAL A 12 -64.85 14.84 1.17
C VAL A 12 -63.50 14.47 1.80
N VAL A 13 -62.78 13.55 1.17
CA VAL A 13 -61.38 13.25 1.51
C VAL A 13 -60.50 14.22 0.72
N THR A 14 -60.06 15.30 1.35
CA THR A 14 -58.97 16.14 0.83
C THR A 14 -57.64 15.44 1.07
N ALA A 15 -57.03 14.91 0.01
CA ALA A 15 -55.66 14.43 0.02
C ALA A 15 -54.70 15.62 0.10
N ALA A 16 -54.02 15.79 1.24
CA ALA A 16 -52.94 16.75 1.38
C ALA A 16 -51.68 16.20 0.70
N ILE A 17 -51.29 16.79 -0.43
CA ILE A 17 -50.00 16.56 -1.07
C ILE A 17 -48.94 17.27 -0.22
N SER A 18 -48.20 16.52 0.60
CA SER A 18 -47.02 17.03 1.27
C SER A 18 -45.87 17.12 0.28
N VAL A 19 -45.61 18.32 -0.23
CA VAL A 19 -44.36 18.65 -0.94
C VAL A 19 -43.23 18.59 0.09
N ILE A 20 -42.42 17.54 0.04
CA ILE A 20 -41.15 17.49 0.78
C ILE A 20 -40.19 18.44 0.05
N VAL A 21 -40.10 19.66 0.53
CA VAL A 21 -39.00 20.56 0.16
C VAL A 21 -37.73 19.98 0.80
N ALA A 22 -36.85 19.42 -0.02
CA ALA A 22 -35.53 19.01 0.43
C ALA A 22 -34.79 20.25 0.94
N ALA A 23 -34.57 20.31 2.26
CA ALA A 23 -33.75 21.34 2.86
C ALA A 23 -32.32 21.24 2.30
N SER A 24 -31.80 22.33 1.73
CA SER A 24 -30.38 22.47 1.41
C SER A 24 -29.56 22.20 2.67
N PRO A 25 -28.52 21.37 2.64
CA PRO A 25 -27.68 21.14 3.81
C PRO A 25 -27.02 22.46 4.21
N ALA A 26 -27.18 22.83 5.48
CA ALA A 26 -26.55 24.00 6.06
C ALA A 26 -25.03 23.98 5.82
N ALA A 27 -24.47 25.16 5.52
CA ALA A 27 -23.04 25.37 5.53
C ALA A 27 -22.51 25.06 6.95
N GLY A 28 -21.61 24.10 7.05
CA GLY A 28 -20.95 23.70 8.30
C GLY A 28 -21.44 22.36 8.88
N ALA A 29 -21.32 21.26 8.13
CA ALA A 29 -21.28 19.96 8.78
C ALA A 29 -19.98 19.90 9.60
N ASP A 30 -20.09 19.69 10.92
CA ASP A 30 -18.92 19.47 11.79
C ASP A 30 -18.22 18.18 11.34
N ILE A 31 -17.15 18.33 10.55
CA ILE A 31 -16.31 17.22 10.11
C ILE A 31 -15.59 16.67 11.36
N PRO A 32 -15.80 15.40 11.75
CA PRO A 32 -15.13 14.82 12.89
C PRO A 32 -13.60 14.90 12.75
N PRO A 33 -12.86 15.11 13.85
CA PRO A 33 -11.41 15.09 13.83
C PRO A 33 -10.87 13.84 13.14
N LEU A 34 -9.75 13.97 12.41
CA LEU A 34 -9.14 12.86 11.66
C LEU A 34 -8.94 11.61 12.53
N GLU A 35 -8.58 11.79 13.80
CA GLU A 35 -8.41 10.68 14.74
C GLU A 35 -9.66 9.78 14.83
N GLN A 36 -10.84 10.39 14.98
CA GLN A 36 -12.11 9.69 15.12
C GLN A 36 -12.52 9.01 13.81
N ARG A 37 -12.50 9.72 12.68
CA ARG A 37 -12.92 9.14 11.39
C ARG A 37 -11.93 8.12 10.84
N ALA A 38 -10.64 8.20 11.18
CA ALA A 38 -9.64 7.21 10.78
C ALA A 38 -9.49 6.02 11.76
N ALA A 39 -10.25 5.98 12.86
CA ALA A 39 -10.14 4.90 13.85
C ALA A 39 -10.40 3.52 13.23
N TRP A 40 -11.44 3.41 12.38
CA TRP A 40 -11.74 2.16 11.68
C TRP A 40 -10.61 1.76 10.72
N PHE A 41 -9.97 2.73 10.07
CA PHE A 41 -8.91 2.50 9.09
C PHE A 41 -7.65 1.94 9.78
N ARG A 42 -7.28 2.50 10.94
CA ARG A 42 -6.21 1.96 11.79
C ARG A 42 -6.53 0.58 12.34
N GLN A 43 -7.80 0.27 12.59
CA GLN A 43 -8.22 -1.07 13.01
C GLN A 43 -8.16 -2.08 11.86
N ALA A 44 -8.55 -1.66 10.66
CA ALA A 44 -8.73 -2.49 9.48
C ALA A 44 -7.43 -3.10 8.95
N ARG A 45 -6.38 -2.27 8.80
CA ARG A 45 -5.03 -2.61 8.28
C ARG A 45 -4.93 -3.21 6.88
N PHE A 46 -5.94 -3.94 6.40
CA PHE A 46 -5.88 -4.70 5.15
C PHE A 46 -7.15 -4.53 4.33
N GLY A 47 -7.00 -4.13 3.08
CA GLY A 47 -8.09 -3.88 2.13
C GLY A 47 -7.84 -4.46 0.75
N LEU A 48 -8.91 -4.52 -0.05
CA LEU A 48 -8.91 -4.97 -1.44
C LEU A 48 -8.96 -3.77 -2.39
N PHE A 49 -8.03 -3.67 -3.34
CA PHE A 49 -8.17 -2.78 -4.49
C PHE A 49 -8.75 -3.56 -5.67
N ILE A 50 -9.65 -2.95 -6.42
CA ILE A 50 -10.22 -3.53 -7.64
C ILE A 50 -10.05 -2.52 -8.77
N HIS A 51 -9.25 -2.87 -9.78
CA HIS A 51 -9.15 -2.12 -11.03
C HIS A 51 -9.89 -2.87 -12.12
N TRP A 52 -11.11 -2.42 -12.42
CA TRP A 52 -11.96 -3.02 -13.43
C TRP A 52 -12.65 -1.98 -14.30
N GLY A 53 -12.71 -2.24 -15.60
CA GLY A 53 -13.24 -1.34 -16.62
C GLY A 53 -13.09 -1.92 -18.03
N VAL A 54 -13.50 -1.16 -19.04
CA VAL A 54 -13.50 -1.60 -20.45
C VAL A 54 -12.11 -1.99 -20.97
N TYR A 55 -11.02 -1.45 -20.40
CA TYR A 55 -9.65 -1.90 -20.70
C TYR A 55 -9.43 -3.41 -20.51
N SER A 56 -10.21 -4.06 -19.64
CA SER A 56 -10.13 -5.51 -19.40
C SER A 56 -10.48 -6.32 -20.66
N VAL A 57 -11.28 -5.77 -21.58
CA VAL A 57 -11.61 -6.42 -22.86
C VAL A 57 -10.37 -6.61 -23.72
N ILE A 58 -9.49 -5.60 -23.77
CA ILE A 58 -8.20 -5.73 -24.48
C ILE A 58 -7.25 -6.65 -23.70
N GLY A 59 -7.28 -6.59 -22.37
CA GLY A 59 -6.48 -7.45 -21.50
C GLY A 59 -4.98 -7.15 -21.60
N LYS A 60 -4.61 -5.86 -21.60
CA LYS A 60 -3.22 -5.36 -21.62
C LYS A 60 -3.00 -4.21 -20.62
N GLY A 61 -3.71 -4.27 -19.48
CA GLY A 61 -3.67 -3.24 -18.46
C GLY A 61 -4.52 -2.00 -18.75
N GLU A 62 -4.72 -1.20 -17.71
CA GLU A 62 -5.62 -0.05 -17.66
C GLU A 62 -5.13 1.17 -18.45
N TRP A 63 -3.83 1.24 -18.74
CA TRP A 63 -3.24 2.29 -19.58
C TRP A 63 -3.14 1.93 -21.07
N VAL A 64 -3.74 0.82 -21.49
CA VAL A 64 -3.60 0.30 -22.87
C VAL A 64 -3.99 1.31 -23.95
N ARG A 65 -4.93 2.24 -23.69
CA ARG A 65 -5.23 3.34 -24.61
C ARG A 65 -4.00 4.17 -24.91
N HIS A 66 -3.24 4.54 -23.87
CA HIS A 66 -2.03 5.34 -24.00
C HIS A 66 -0.89 4.53 -24.64
N THR A 67 -0.58 3.35 -24.11
CA THR A 67 0.58 2.57 -24.57
C THR A 67 0.37 1.99 -25.96
N GLY A 68 -0.86 1.58 -26.26
CA GLY A 68 -1.28 1.10 -27.58
C GLY A 68 -1.60 2.23 -28.57
N LYS A 69 -1.58 3.50 -28.13
CA LYS A 69 -1.93 4.68 -28.95
C LYS A 69 -3.28 4.51 -29.66
N ILE A 70 -4.28 4.05 -28.93
CA ILE A 70 -5.58 3.67 -29.48
C ILE A 70 -6.45 4.92 -29.63
N PRO A 71 -6.90 5.29 -30.84
CA PRO A 71 -7.80 6.43 -31.05
C PRO A 71 -9.07 6.34 -30.18
N LEU A 72 -9.62 7.49 -29.80
CA LEU A 72 -10.78 7.53 -28.89
C LEU A 72 -11.98 6.73 -29.45
N ASP A 73 -12.32 6.94 -30.72
CA ASP A 73 -13.46 6.28 -31.36
C ASP A 73 -13.28 4.76 -31.46
N GLU A 74 -12.05 4.29 -31.65
CA GLU A 74 -11.73 2.86 -31.62
C GLU A 74 -11.84 2.29 -30.20
N TYR A 75 -11.39 3.04 -29.21
CA TYR A 75 -11.49 2.64 -27.80
C TYR A 75 -12.95 2.60 -27.31
N ASN A 76 -13.78 3.53 -27.76
CA ASN A 76 -15.20 3.60 -27.39
C ASN A 76 -16.00 2.38 -27.86
N LYS A 77 -15.53 1.64 -28.88
CA LYS A 77 -16.14 0.38 -29.33
C LYS A 77 -16.07 -0.74 -28.27
N LEU A 78 -15.19 -0.62 -27.27
CA LEU A 78 -15.09 -1.59 -26.19
C LEU A 78 -16.35 -1.63 -25.32
N THR A 79 -17.11 -0.54 -25.22
CA THR A 79 -18.37 -0.48 -24.46
C THR A 79 -19.38 -1.54 -24.92
N ALA A 80 -19.48 -1.79 -26.23
CA ALA A 80 -20.35 -2.82 -26.78
C ALA A 80 -19.83 -4.26 -26.56
N GLN A 81 -18.53 -4.42 -26.31
CA GLN A 81 -17.87 -5.71 -26.09
C GLN A 81 -17.78 -6.08 -24.61
N PHE A 82 -17.85 -5.09 -23.72
CA PHE A 82 -17.74 -5.29 -22.29
C PHE A 82 -19.06 -5.84 -21.74
N HIS A 83 -19.14 -7.15 -21.58
CA HIS A 83 -20.34 -7.86 -21.15
C HIS A 83 -20.02 -8.81 -19.98
N PRO A 84 -19.94 -8.29 -18.75
CA PRO A 84 -19.48 -9.05 -17.59
C PRO A 84 -20.57 -9.92 -16.97
N THR A 85 -20.92 -10.99 -17.67
CA THR A 85 -21.99 -11.93 -17.28
C THR A 85 -21.68 -12.75 -16.02
N GLN A 86 -20.42 -12.79 -15.58
CA GLN A 86 -19.97 -13.52 -14.39
C GLN A 86 -19.68 -12.59 -13.20
N PHE A 87 -20.04 -11.31 -13.28
CA PHE A 87 -19.93 -10.41 -12.14
C PHE A 87 -20.96 -10.76 -11.06
N ASP A 88 -20.46 -11.01 -9.85
CA ASP A 88 -21.23 -11.23 -8.63
C ASP A 88 -20.61 -10.44 -7.47
N ALA A 89 -21.32 -9.41 -7.01
CA ALA A 89 -20.90 -8.58 -5.88
C ALA A 89 -20.74 -9.40 -4.59
N ALA A 90 -21.62 -10.38 -4.34
CA ALA A 90 -21.59 -11.20 -3.14
C ALA A 90 -20.37 -12.11 -3.13
N GLU A 91 -19.99 -12.67 -4.28
CA GLU A 91 -18.76 -13.45 -4.43
C GLU A 91 -17.52 -12.59 -4.13
N TRP A 92 -17.43 -11.39 -4.72
CA TRP A 92 -16.30 -10.48 -4.51
C TRP A 92 -16.15 -10.08 -3.03
N VAL A 93 -17.24 -9.67 -2.39
CA VAL A 93 -17.23 -9.28 -0.97
C VAL A 93 -16.94 -10.48 -0.07
N ALA A 94 -17.48 -11.66 -0.38
CA ALA A 94 -17.18 -12.88 0.37
C ALA A 94 -15.71 -13.30 0.26
N LEU A 95 -15.12 -13.20 -0.94
CA LEU A 95 -13.70 -13.49 -1.17
C LEU A 95 -12.81 -12.53 -0.35
N ALA A 96 -13.11 -11.23 -0.39
CA ALA A 96 -12.38 -10.24 0.40
C ALA A 96 -12.44 -10.54 1.91
N LYS A 97 -13.63 -10.89 2.43
CA LYS A 97 -13.79 -11.27 3.84
C LYS A 97 -13.02 -12.54 4.20
N ARG A 98 -13.04 -13.55 3.33
CA ARG A 98 -12.27 -14.79 3.51
C ARG A 98 -10.76 -14.55 3.51
N ALA A 99 -10.29 -13.56 2.75
CA ALA A 99 -8.90 -13.11 2.75
C ALA A 99 -8.50 -12.35 4.04
N GLY A 100 -9.46 -11.94 4.84
CA GLY A 100 -9.24 -11.10 6.02
C GLY A 100 -9.22 -9.60 5.72
N GLN A 101 -9.69 -9.16 4.55
CA GLN A 101 -9.80 -7.74 4.24
C GLN A 101 -11.01 -7.14 4.98
N LYS A 102 -10.90 -5.86 5.37
CA LYS A 102 -11.92 -5.12 6.14
C LYS A 102 -12.54 -3.96 5.38
N TYR A 103 -12.00 -3.66 4.21
CA TYR A 103 -12.51 -2.67 3.29
C TYR A 103 -12.12 -3.02 1.86
N LEU A 104 -12.83 -2.44 0.89
CA LEU A 104 -12.44 -2.48 -0.51
C LEU A 104 -12.52 -1.10 -1.15
N VAL A 105 -11.70 -0.88 -2.18
CA VAL A 105 -11.69 0.32 -3.01
C VAL A 105 -11.80 -0.12 -4.47
N ILE A 106 -12.79 0.40 -5.20
CA ILE A 106 -13.04 0.04 -6.60
C ILE A 106 -12.95 1.25 -7.52
N THR A 107 -12.41 1.07 -8.72
CA THR A 107 -12.41 2.06 -9.80
C THR A 107 -13.84 2.38 -10.25
N THR A 108 -14.40 3.50 -9.81
CA THR A 108 -15.68 4.01 -10.35
C THR A 108 -15.48 4.69 -11.70
N LYS A 109 -14.32 5.32 -11.89
CA LYS A 109 -13.85 5.85 -13.16
C LYS A 109 -12.32 5.83 -13.21
N HIS A 110 -11.73 5.18 -14.22
CA HIS A 110 -10.28 5.23 -14.46
C HIS A 110 -9.92 6.35 -15.45
N HIS A 111 -8.64 6.45 -15.81
CA HIS A 111 -8.14 7.49 -16.73
C HIS A 111 -8.77 7.46 -18.12
N ASP A 112 -9.29 6.31 -18.55
CA ASP A 112 -9.99 6.17 -19.83
C ASP A 112 -11.35 6.89 -19.84
N GLY A 113 -11.84 7.36 -18.69
CA GLY A 113 -13.09 8.11 -18.53
C GLY A 113 -14.34 7.24 -18.47
N PHE A 114 -14.22 5.90 -18.57
CA PHE A 114 -15.38 5.01 -18.53
C PHE A 114 -15.93 4.93 -17.11
N CYS A 115 -17.21 5.25 -16.95
CA CYS A 115 -17.87 5.23 -15.65
C CYS A 115 -18.44 3.85 -15.36
N MET A 116 -17.97 3.19 -14.31
CA MET A 116 -18.46 1.87 -13.88
C MET A 116 -19.82 1.95 -13.15
N PHE A 117 -20.43 3.13 -13.08
CA PHE A 117 -21.66 3.44 -12.35
C PHE A 117 -22.66 4.17 -13.26
N ASP A 118 -23.95 4.18 -12.93
CA ASP A 118 -25.00 4.86 -13.72
C ASP A 118 -24.89 6.38 -13.54
N SER A 119 -24.21 7.05 -14.47
CA SER A 119 -23.89 8.48 -14.40
C SER A 119 -24.85 9.27 -15.29
N LYS A 120 -25.59 10.23 -14.74
CA LYS A 120 -26.51 11.08 -15.54
C LYS A 120 -25.81 12.16 -16.37
N LEU A 121 -24.48 12.21 -16.29
CA LEU A 121 -23.65 13.23 -16.91
C LEU A 121 -22.89 12.75 -18.15
N THR A 122 -22.96 11.46 -18.50
CA THR A 122 -22.27 10.90 -19.68
C THR A 122 -22.97 9.62 -20.15
N ASP A 123 -22.96 9.37 -21.46
CA ASP A 123 -23.35 8.08 -22.03
C ASP A 123 -22.17 7.09 -22.08
N TYR A 124 -20.98 7.48 -21.65
CA TYR A 124 -19.80 6.60 -21.61
C TYR A 124 -19.67 5.91 -20.26
N ASP A 125 -20.66 5.07 -19.95
CA ASP A 125 -20.81 4.39 -18.67
C ASP A 125 -21.26 2.91 -18.77
N ILE A 126 -21.36 2.25 -17.62
CA ILE A 126 -21.77 0.84 -17.51
C ILE A 126 -23.16 0.58 -18.07
N MET A 127 -24.07 1.57 -18.02
CA MET A 127 -25.42 1.45 -18.53
C MET A 127 -25.49 1.51 -20.06
N SER A 128 -24.43 1.97 -20.72
CA SER A 128 -24.27 1.85 -22.18
C SER A 128 -23.80 0.48 -22.66
N THR A 129 -23.36 -0.39 -21.77
CA THR A 129 -22.95 -1.77 -22.12
C THR A 129 -24.15 -2.70 -22.30
N PRO A 130 -23.98 -3.94 -22.82
CA PRO A 130 -25.03 -4.95 -22.83
C PRO A 130 -25.51 -5.39 -21.43
N LEU A 131 -24.73 -5.15 -20.37
CA LEU A 131 -25.05 -5.59 -19.02
C LEU A 131 -26.28 -4.88 -18.44
N LYS A 132 -26.43 -3.58 -18.72
CA LYS A 132 -27.53 -2.72 -18.21
C LYS A 132 -27.76 -2.81 -16.70
N ARG A 133 -26.68 -2.97 -15.92
CA ARG A 133 -26.68 -3.04 -14.45
C ARG A 133 -25.65 -2.08 -13.88
N ASP A 134 -26.01 -1.42 -12.78
CA ASP A 134 -25.08 -0.58 -12.02
C ASP A 134 -24.27 -1.46 -11.06
N VAL A 135 -23.09 -1.90 -11.52
CA VAL A 135 -22.21 -2.79 -10.75
C VAL A 135 -21.63 -2.12 -9.50
N ILE A 136 -21.52 -0.79 -9.48
CA ILE A 136 -21.04 -0.05 -8.30
C ILE A 136 -22.15 0.01 -7.24
N LYS A 137 -23.42 0.17 -7.64
CA LYS A 137 -24.56 0.08 -6.73
C LYS A 137 -24.69 -1.32 -6.12
N GLU A 138 -24.62 -2.37 -6.94
CA GLU A 138 -24.66 -3.76 -6.46
C GLU A 138 -23.53 -4.05 -5.46
N LEU A 139 -22.30 -3.59 -5.75
CA LEU A 139 -21.17 -3.80 -4.85
C LEU A 139 -21.27 -2.99 -3.55
N ALA A 140 -21.76 -1.75 -3.62
CA ALA A 140 -21.96 -0.91 -2.45
C ALA A 140 -23.03 -1.49 -1.50
N ASP A 141 -24.18 -1.89 -2.05
CA ASP A 141 -25.25 -2.51 -1.29
C ASP A 141 -24.79 -3.80 -0.61
N GLU A 142 -24.03 -4.62 -1.34
CA GLU A 142 -23.47 -5.86 -0.82
C GLU A 142 -22.42 -5.63 0.26
N CYS A 143 -21.58 -4.60 0.11
CA CYS A 143 -20.65 -4.19 1.16
C CYS A 143 -21.40 -3.81 2.44
N HIS A 144 -22.45 -2.98 2.34
CA HIS A 144 -23.26 -2.58 3.49
C HIS A 144 -23.96 -3.79 4.13
N ARG A 145 -24.54 -4.68 3.33
CA ARG A 145 -25.18 -5.92 3.79
C ARG A 145 -24.23 -6.80 4.59
N GLN A 146 -22.97 -6.89 4.17
CA GLN A 146 -21.97 -7.77 4.77
C GLN A 146 -21.07 -7.11 5.82
N GLY A 147 -21.27 -5.82 6.11
CA GLY A 147 -20.45 -5.04 7.05
C GLY A 147 -19.03 -4.76 6.53
N MET A 148 -18.84 -4.72 5.21
CA MET A 148 -17.61 -4.32 4.55
C MET A 148 -17.60 -2.80 4.34
N ARG A 149 -16.49 -2.14 4.67
CA ARG A 149 -16.27 -0.72 4.36
C ARG A 149 -16.00 -0.57 2.86
N ILE A 150 -16.57 0.45 2.22
CA ILE A 150 -16.40 0.67 0.78
C ILE A 150 -15.76 2.03 0.49
N GLY A 151 -14.83 2.03 -0.45
CA GLY A 151 -14.19 3.20 -1.01
C GLY A 151 -14.34 3.26 -2.52
N PHE A 152 -14.34 4.47 -3.04
CA PHE A 152 -14.41 4.74 -4.47
C PHE A 152 -13.12 5.38 -4.95
N TYR A 153 -12.47 4.71 -5.90
CA TYR A 153 -11.41 5.30 -6.70
C TYR A 153 -12.03 6.14 -7.81
N TYR A 154 -11.53 7.36 -7.96
CA TYR A 154 -11.96 8.26 -9.03
C TYR A 154 -10.77 8.96 -9.68
N SER A 155 -10.62 8.80 -10.99
CA SER A 155 -9.61 9.51 -11.76
C SER A 155 -10.00 10.96 -12.05
N ILE A 156 -9.20 11.91 -11.57
CA ILE A 156 -9.24 13.33 -11.98
C ILE A 156 -8.82 13.47 -13.44
N MET A 157 -7.88 12.64 -13.89
CA MET A 157 -7.48 12.58 -15.30
C MET A 157 -8.57 11.90 -16.12
N ASP A 158 -8.88 12.45 -17.29
CA ASP A 158 -9.91 11.91 -18.17
C ASP A 158 -9.48 11.98 -19.62
N TRP A 159 -9.25 10.83 -20.25
CA TRP A 159 -8.85 10.74 -21.64
C TRP A 159 -10.03 10.78 -22.61
N HIS A 160 -11.27 10.69 -22.12
CA HIS A 160 -12.48 10.71 -22.91
C HIS A 160 -13.10 12.10 -23.00
N HIS A 161 -13.17 12.85 -21.89
CA HIS A 161 -13.86 14.13 -21.84
C HIS A 161 -13.19 15.19 -22.76
N PRO A 162 -13.95 15.89 -23.64
CA PRO A 162 -13.38 16.84 -24.59
C PRO A 162 -12.73 18.04 -23.90
N ASP A 163 -13.19 18.45 -22.73
CA ASP A 163 -12.60 19.59 -22.01
C ASP A 163 -11.34 19.27 -21.21
N TYR A 164 -10.95 17.99 -21.10
CA TYR A 164 -9.76 17.60 -20.37
C TYR A 164 -8.51 17.62 -21.25
N LEU A 165 -7.66 18.62 -21.05
CA LEU A 165 -6.34 18.77 -21.69
C LEU A 165 -5.18 18.39 -20.74
N PRO A 166 -3.96 18.15 -21.25
CA PRO A 166 -3.58 18.05 -22.66
C PRO A 166 -4.06 16.74 -23.31
N ARG A 167 -4.20 16.74 -24.64
CA ARG A 167 -4.32 15.49 -25.40
C ARG A 167 -3.02 14.71 -25.33
N ARG A 168 -3.07 13.40 -25.56
CA ARG A 168 -1.83 12.62 -25.68
C ARG A 168 -1.10 13.05 -26.95
N PRO A 169 0.25 13.10 -26.97
CA PRO A 169 1.01 13.58 -28.12
C PRO A 169 0.76 12.81 -29.44
N TRP A 170 0.20 11.61 -29.34
CA TRP A 170 -0.18 10.78 -30.50
C TRP A 170 -1.61 11.04 -31.00
N GLU A 171 -2.45 11.77 -30.26
CA GLU A 171 -3.80 12.19 -30.66
C GLU A 171 -3.72 13.45 -31.55
N LYS A 172 -3.32 13.28 -32.80
CA LYS A 172 -3.12 14.41 -33.73
C LYS A 172 -4.43 15.03 -34.23
N ASP A 173 -5.47 14.21 -34.37
CA ASP A 173 -6.72 14.60 -35.04
C ASP A 173 -7.82 15.02 -34.06
N ARG A 174 -7.56 14.93 -32.74
CA ARG A 174 -8.54 15.30 -31.72
C ARG A 174 -8.38 16.79 -31.36
N SER A 175 -9.33 17.60 -31.81
CA SER A 175 -9.31 19.04 -31.58
C SER A 175 -9.18 19.41 -30.08
N THR A 176 -8.48 20.51 -29.84
CA THR A 176 -8.39 21.19 -28.54
C THR A 176 -9.19 22.50 -28.53
N GLU A 177 -9.74 22.89 -29.68
CA GLU A 177 -10.53 24.11 -29.83
C GLU A 177 -11.79 24.06 -28.96
N GLY A 178 -12.08 25.18 -28.29
CA GLY A 178 -13.24 25.32 -27.43
C GLY A 178 -13.18 24.56 -26.10
N ALA A 179 -12.12 23.79 -25.82
CA ALA A 179 -11.97 23.05 -24.57
C ALA A 179 -11.91 23.99 -23.36
N ASP A 180 -12.79 23.78 -22.38
CA ASP A 180 -12.88 24.58 -21.16
C ASP A 180 -12.82 23.71 -19.90
N PHE A 181 -11.70 23.79 -19.20
CA PHE A 181 -11.47 22.98 -18.01
C PHE A 181 -12.50 23.22 -16.90
N ASN A 182 -13.17 24.38 -16.84
CA ASN A 182 -14.22 24.62 -15.84
C ASN A 182 -15.45 23.73 -16.09
N ARG A 183 -15.81 23.48 -17.35
CA ARG A 183 -16.88 22.52 -17.67
C ARG A 183 -16.52 21.10 -17.23
N TYR A 184 -15.27 20.69 -17.42
CA TYR A 184 -14.80 19.41 -16.88
C TYR A 184 -14.85 19.35 -15.34
N VAL A 185 -14.48 20.44 -14.67
CA VAL A 185 -14.52 20.52 -13.21
C VAL A 185 -15.95 20.38 -12.70
N GLU A 186 -16.94 21.02 -13.34
CA GLU A 186 -18.35 20.83 -12.98
C GLU A 186 -18.87 19.42 -13.30
N TYR A 187 -18.44 18.82 -14.42
CA TYR A 187 -18.70 17.41 -14.72
C TYR A 187 -18.17 16.49 -13.60
N MET A 188 -16.90 16.64 -13.22
CA MET A 188 -16.28 15.87 -12.14
C MET A 188 -16.96 16.11 -10.80
N ARG A 189 -17.28 17.36 -10.47
CA ARG A 189 -18.02 17.71 -9.26
C ARG A 189 -19.39 17.04 -9.23
N GLY A 190 -20.09 17.02 -10.35
CA GLY A 190 -21.36 16.33 -10.51
C GLY A 190 -21.23 14.81 -10.28
N GLN A 191 -20.26 14.16 -10.93
CA GLN A 191 -20.03 12.72 -10.76
C GLN A 191 -19.66 12.34 -9.32
N ILE A 192 -18.79 13.13 -8.67
CA ILE A 192 -18.47 12.92 -7.25
C ILE A 192 -19.72 13.10 -6.39
N ARG A 193 -20.59 14.07 -6.70
CA ARG A 193 -21.87 14.22 -5.97
C ARG A 193 -22.76 13.00 -6.13
N GLU A 194 -22.91 12.46 -7.35
CA GLU A 194 -23.67 11.21 -7.59
C GLU A 194 -23.11 10.06 -6.75
N LEU A 195 -21.79 9.86 -6.77
CA LEU A 195 -21.10 8.83 -5.99
C LEU A 195 -21.30 8.99 -4.47
N MET A 196 -21.34 10.23 -3.98
CA MET A 196 -21.53 10.53 -2.56
C MET A 196 -23.00 10.50 -2.09
N THR A 197 -23.97 10.36 -3.00
CA THR A 197 -25.40 10.46 -2.65
C THR A 197 -26.21 9.21 -3.02
N ASN A 198 -25.87 8.53 -4.13
CA ASN A 198 -26.70 7.43 -4.66
C ASN A 198 -26.29 6.04 -4.14
N TYR A 199 -25.13 5.91 -3.49
CA TYR A 199 -24.50 4.62 -3.16
C TYR A 199 -24.36 4.37 -1.65
N GLY A 200 -25.15 5.09 -0.84
CA GLY A 200 -25.14 4.98 0.63
C GLY A 200 -23.86 5.54 1.26
N ARG A 201 -23.37 4.86 2.32
CA ARG A 201 -22.20 5.30 3.07
C ARG A 201 -20.90 4.95 2.33
N ILE A 202 -20.06 5.96 2.06
CA ILE A 202 -18.75 5.78 1.41
C ILE A 202 -17.62 6.22 2.36
N ASP A 203 -16.72 5.29 2.66
CA ASP A 203 -15.69 5.48 3.70
C ASP A 203 -14.36 6.05 3.15
N ILE A 204 -14.07 5.86 1.86
CA ILE A 204 -12.86 6.38 1.21
C ILE A 204 -13.21 7.00 -0.15
N LEU A 205 -12.71 8.20 -0.41
CA LEU A 205 -12.59 8.77 -1.75
C LEU A 205 -11.11 8.78 -2.16
N TRP A 206 -10.76 7.89 -3.08
CA TRP A 206 -9.40 7.63 -3.50
C TRP A 206 -9.16 8.30 -4.85
N PHE A 207 -8.62 9.52 -4.86
CA PHE A 207 -8.34 10.23 -6.10
C PHE A 207 -7.10 9.71 -6.81
N ASP A 208 -7.04 9.91 -8.12
CA ASP A 208 -5.83 9.68 -8.91
C ASP A 208 -5.77 10.63 -10.11
N GLY A 209 -4.64 10.70 -10.82
CA GLY A 209 -4.51 11.53 -12.02
C GLY A 209 -4.31 13.03 -11.77
N GLY A 210 -4.35 13.48 -10.51
CA GLY A 210 -4.19 14.91 -10.17
C GLY A 210 -2.84 15.51 -10.58
N TRP A 211 -1.83 14.70 -10.91
CA TRP A 211 -0.49 15.18 -11.29
C TRP A 211 -0.45 15.92 -12.63
N GLU A 212 -1.47 15.83 -13.48
CA GLU A 212 -1.51 16.64 -14.71
C GLU A 212 -2.01 18.07 -14.46
N ARG A 213 -2.60 18.34 -13.29
CA ARG A 213 -3.24 19.62 -12.94
C ARG A 213 -2.66 20.16 -11.64
N LYS A 214 -1.66 21.03 -11.76
CA LYS A 214 -0.86 21.50 -10.62
C LYS A 214 -0.99 22.99 -10.32
N SER A 215 -1.72 23.75 -11.13
CA SER A 215 -1.84 25.21 -10.93
C SER A 215 -2.54 25.53 -9.61
N PRO A 216 -2.28 26.69 -8.99
CA PRO A 216 -3.01 27.11 -7.79
C PRO A 216 -4.53 27.14 -7.97
N GLU A 217 -4.99 27.50 -9.18
CA GLU A 217 -6.41 27.53 -9.54
C GLU A 217 -7.03 26.11 -9.59
N ASP A 218 -6.37 25.15 -10.25
CA ASP A 218 -6.81 23.75 -10.27
C ASP A 218 -6.93 23.19 -8.85
N ARG A 219 -5.93 23.50 -8.00
CA ARG A 219 -5.89 23.08 -6.60
C ARG A 219 -7.04 23.68 -5.78
N ALA A 220 -7.46 24.91 -6.07
CA ALA A 220 -8.61 25.53 -5.42
C ALA A 220 -9.91 24.77 -5.77
N LYS A 221 -10.11 24.47 -7.06
CA LYS A 221 -11.25 23.69 -7.55
C LYS A 221 -11.32 22.29 -6.93
N PHE A 222 -10.19 21.58 -6.83
CA PHE A 222 -10.14 20.27 -6.18
C PHE A 222 -10.47 20.35 -4.69
N ARG A 223 -10.06 21.44 -4.01
CA ARG A 223 -10.40 21.65 -2.60
C ARG A 223 -11.90 21.84 -2.40
N GLU A 224 -12.56 22.60 -3.27
CA GLU A 224 -14.02 22.78 -3.24
C GLU A 224 -14.77 21.47 -3.46
N ILE A 225 -14.30 20.61 -4.37
CA ILE A 225 -14.87 19.27 -4.59
C ILE A 225 -14.71 18.39 -3.35
N ILE A 226 -13.53 18.38 -2.71
CA ILE A 226 -13.33 17.64 -1.46
C ILE A 226 -14.21 18.17 -0.34
N GLN A 227 -14.35 19.50 -0.22
CA GLN A 227 -15.25 20.12 0.77
C GLN A 227 -16.70 19.71 0.55
N MET A 228 -17.16 19.67 -0.70
CA MET A 228 -18.48 19.15 -1.05
C MET A 228 -18.62 17.66 -0.71
N ALA A 229 -17.63 16.82 -1.03
CA ALA A 229 -17.67 15.41 -0.68
C ALA A 229 -17.76 15.23 0.85
N ARG A 230 -17.04 16.04 1.63
CA ARG A 230 -17.10 16.03 3.10
C ARG A 230 -18.41 16.58 3.66
N SER A 231 -19.08 17.53 3.01
CA SER A 231 -20.40 17.97 3.46
C SER A 231 -21.47 16.91 3.24
N LEU A 232 -21.33 16.09 2.20
CA LEU A 232 -22.21 14.95 1.91
C LEU A 232 -21.89 13.72 2.77
N GLN A 233 -20.60 13.46 3.01
CA GLN A 233 -20.09 12.30 3.75
C GLN A 233 -19.03 12.77 4.79
N PRO A 234 -19.42 13.32 5.95
CA PRO A 234 -18.49 13.93 6.91
C PRO A 234 -17.40 13.00 7.47
N HIS A 235 -17.60 11.69 7.40
CA HIS A 235 -16.68 10.67 7.88
C HIS A 235 -15.65 10.21 6.84
N ILE A 236 -15.78 10.65 5.58
CA ILE A 236 -14.97 10.14 4.47
C ILE A 236 -13.48 10.42 4.68
N LEU A 237 -12.64 9.45 4.30
CA LEU A 237 -11.20 9.63 4.19
C LEU A 237 -10.82 9.91 2.74
N VAL A 238 -9.96 10.90 2.52
CA VAL A 238 -9.49 11.26 1.17
C VAL A 238 -7.98 11.09 1.09
N ASN A 239 -7.47 10.47 0.02
CA ASN A 239 -6.03 10.31 -0.17
C ASN A 239 -5.35 11.63 -0.59
N ASN A 240 -4.01 11.63 -0.66
CA ASN A 240 -3.20 12.80 -1.00
C ASN A 240 -3.05 13.08 -2.52
N ARG A 241 -3.73 12.34 -3.39
CA ARG A 241 -3.46 12.32 -4.84
C ARG A 241 -4.17 13.37 -5.68
N ALA A 242 -5.04 14.17 -5.07
CA ALA A 242 -5.51 15.42 -5.66
C ALA A 242 -4.43 16.52 -5.65
N ASN A 243 -3.21 16.24 -5.15
CA ASN A 243 -2.07 17.19 -5.03
C ASN A 243 -2.36 18.44 -4.20
N ILE A 244 -3.26 18.32 -3.22
CA ILE A 244 -3.63 19.38 -2.27
C ILE A 244 -3.52 18.92 -0.82
N GLY A 245 -2.78 17.82 -0.58
CA GLY A 245 -2.81 17.07 0.68
C GLY A 245 -3.99 16.10 0.73
N GLY A 246 -4.14 15.43 1.86
CA GLY A 246 -5.19 14.46 2.11
C GLY A 246 -5.17 13.98 3.57
N ASP A 247 -6.02 13.02 3.88
CA ASP A 247 -6.10 12.38 5.18
C ASP A 247 -5.06 11.27 5.37
N PHE A 248 -4.57 10.71 4.26
CA PHE A 248 -3.53 9.70 4.25
C PHE A 248 -2.65 9.74 3.00
N GLU A 249 -1.40 9.29 3.16
CA GLU A 249 -0.40 9.17 2.11
C GLU A 249 -0.50 7.83 1.37
N THR A 250 -0.15 7.79 0.08
CA THR A 250 -0.29 6.58 -0.76
C THR A 250 1.02 6.11 -1.43
N PRO A 251 1.97 5.52 -0.68
CA PRO A 251 3.10 4.83 -1.29
C PRO A 251 2.62 3.76 -2.28
N GLU A 252 3.16 3.79 -3.50
CA GLU A 252 2.70 2.91 -4.59
C GLU A 252 3.80 1.99 -5.05
N GLN A 253 3.56 0.67 -4.97
CA GLN A 253 4.49 -0.38 -5.40
C GLN A 253 5.83 -0.37 -4.63
N PHE A 254 5.86 0.22 -3.44
CA PHE A 254 6.99 0.15 -2.51
C PHE A 254 6.50 0.24 -1.07
N ILE A 255 7.29 -0.26 -0.12
CA ILE A 255 7.01 -0.11 1.31
C ILE A 255 8.00 0.91 1.85
N PRO A 256 7.54 2.03 2.45
CA PRO A 256 8.42 2.98 3.12
C PRO A 256 9.45 2.27 4.03
N ALA A 257 10.71 2.72 3.99
CA ALA A 257 11.78 2.13 4.79
C ALA A 257 11.43 2.14 6.29
N THR A 258 10.86 3.27 6.72
CA THR A 258 10.26 3.50 8.02
C THR A 258 8.78 3.85 7.84
N GLY A 259 8.02 3.97 8.94
CA GLY A 259 6.72 4.64 8.86
C GLY A 259 6.84 6.07 8.27
N ILE A 260 5.74 6.62 7.77
CA ILE A 260 5.69 7.98 7.23
C ILE A 260 5.43 8.96 8.37
N VAL A 261 6.18 10.07 8.36
CA VAL A 261 6.02 11.18 9.30
C VAL A 261 5.43 12.36 8.51
N GLY A 262 4.37 12.95 9.05
CA GLY A 262 3.72 14.13 8.49
C GLY A 262 4.56 15.39 8.67
N GLN A 263 4.10 16.50 8.07
CA GLN A 263 4.78 17.80 8.17
C GLN A 263 4.84 18.34 9.61
N ASP A 264 3.95 17.88 10.48
CA ASP A 264 3.88 18.20 11.90
C ASP A 264 4.83 17.36 12.78
N GLY A 265 5.65 16.50 12.17
CA GLY A 265 6.56 15.60 12.87
C GLY A 265 5.88 14.40 13.53
N ARG A 266 4.57 14.19 13.33
CA ARG A 266 3.82 13.05 13.89
C ARG A 266 3.67 11.94 12.86
N PRO A 267 3.44 10.67 13.28
CA PRO A 267 3.14 9.59 12.34
C PRO A 267 1.93 9.94 11.47
N ALA A 268 2.12 9.95 10.15
CA ALA A 268 1.05 10.15 9.19
C ALA A 268 0.17 8.90 9.09
N LEU A 269 -1.07 9.06 8.65
CA LEU A 269 -1.87 7.95 8.14
C LEU A 269 -1.37 7.61 6.73
N TRP A 270 -1.21 6.34 6.40
CA TRP A 270 -0.75 5.95 5.07
C TRP A 270 -1.18 4.55 4.68
N GLU A 271 -1.24 4.33 3.38
CA GLU A 271 -1.69 3.11 2.74
C GLU A 271 -0.77 2.74 1.57
N VAL A 272 -0.16 1.57 1.63
CA VAL A 272 0.53 1.02 0.46
C VAL A 272 -0.50 0.39 -0.44
N CYS A 273 -0.65 0.92 -1.64
CA CYS A 273 -1.32 0.22 -2.73
C CYS A 273 -0.30 -0.64 -3.48
N MET A 274 -0.63 -1.91 -3.71
CA MET A 274 0.25 -2.82 -4.46
C MET A 274 -0.54 -3.81 -5.31
N THR A 275 0.02 -4.14 -6.45
CA THR A 275 -0.48 -5.21 -7.34
C THR A 275 -0.10 -6.59 -6.82
N MET A 276 -0.91 -7.61 -7.13
CA MET A 276 -0.50 -9.01 -6.98
C MET A 276 0.50 -9.45 -8.04
N THR A 277 0.39 -8.92 -9.26
CA THR A 277 1.26 -9.24 -10.39
C THR A 277 2.67 -8.69 -10.16
N THR A 278 3.69 -9.23 -10.84
CA THR A 278 5.08 -8.76 -10.73
C THR A 278 5.66 -8.15 -12.00
N GLY A 279 4.91 -8.12 -13.10
CA GLY A 279 5.41 -7.85 -14.45
C GLY A 279 5.91 -6.43 -14.75
N HIS A 280 5.91 -6.11 -16.05
CA HIS A 280 6.48 -4.91 -16.65
C HIS A 280 5.36 -3.96 -17.10
N GLY A 281 4.75 -3.23 -16.15
CA GLY A 281 3.65 -2.31 -16.43
C GLY A 281 3.96 -1.17 -17.41
N SER A 282 2.92 -0.42 -17.77
CA SER A 282 2.86 0.54 -18.88
C SER A 282 3.82 1.75 -18.83
N PHE A 283 4.28 2.18 -17.66
CA PHE A 283 5.15 3.38 -17.48
C PHE A 283 6.35 3.16 -16.58
N ALA A 284 6.40 1.97 -16.01
CA ALA A 284 7.31 1.55 -15.00
C ALA A 284 7.30 0.03 -15.08
N PRO A 285 8.44 -0.67 -14.97
CA PRO A 285 8.47 -2.12 -14.91
C PRO A 285 7.94 -2.67 -13.57
N THR A 286 6.72 -2.26 -13.24
CA THR A 286 5.92 -2.72 -12.13
C THR A 286 4.53 -2.97 -12.69
N ALA A 287 4.22 -4.24 -12.81
CA ALA A 287 2.97 -4.93 -12.55
C ALA A 287 1.63 -4.21 -12.81
N TRP A 288 0.71 -4.96 -13.39
CA TRP A 288 -0.60 -4.52 -13.86
C TRP A 288 -1.61 -4.34 -12.73
N TRP A 289 -2.31 -3.19 -12.73
CA TRP A 289 -3.48 -2.97 -11.88
C TRP A 289 -4.72 -3.58 -12.51
N GLY A 290 -5.02 -3.19 -13.75
CA GLY A 290 -6.07 -3.80 -14.57
C GLY A 290 -5.67 -5.16 -15.11
N TYR A 291 -6.65 -5.92 -15.59
CA TYR A 291 -6.43 -7.23 -16.20
C TYR A 291 -5.44 -7.17 -17.38
N ASP A 292 -4.44 -8.02 -17.31
CA ASP A 292 -3.56 -8.37 -18.42
C ASP A 292 -3.62 -9.89 -18.63
N ARG A 293 -4.00 -10.32 -19.84
CA ARG A 293 -4.20 -11.74 -20.19
C ARG A 293 -2.89 -12.50 -20.39
N TYR A 294 -1.80 -11.78 -20.66
CA TYR A 294 -0.45 -12.30 -20.89
C TYR A 294 0.37 -12.37 -19.60
N GLU A 295 -0.03 -11.64 -18.56
CA GLU A 295 0.59 -11.74 -17.25
C GLU A 295 0.35 -13.13 -16.64
N LYS A 296 1.44 -13.78 -16.25
CA LYS A 296 1.47 -15.09 -15.58
C LYS A 296 2.27 -15.06 -14.28
N GLU A 297 2.98 -13.98 -14.01
CA GLU A 297 3.85 -13.83 -12.86
C GLU A 297 3.15 -13.07 -11.75
N PHE A 298 2.88 -13.78 -10.66
CA PHE A 298 2.22 -13.24 -9.46
C PHE A 298 3.14 -13.39 -8.27
N LYS A 299 3.13 -12.39 -7.40
CA LYS A 299 3.77 -12.47 -6.08
C LYS A 299 3.24 -13.71 -5.36
N PRO A 300 4.13 -14.54 -4.80
CA PRO A 300 3.70 -15.71 -4.06
C PRO A 300 3.02 -15.28 -2.75
N THR A 301 2.15 -16.15 -2.23
CA THR A 301 1.32 -15.87 -1.04
C THR A 301 2.16 -15.52 0.19
N ASP A 302 3.30 -16.19 0.35
CA ASP A 302 4.25 -15.94 1.44
C ASP A 302 4.81 -14.50 1.41
N GLU A 303 5.22 -14.02 0.24
CA GLU A 303 5.65 -12.63 0.05
C GLU A 303 4.52 -11.65 0.38
N LEU A 304 3.28 -11.93 -0.02
CA LEU A 304 2.13 -11.05 0.26
C LEU A 304 1.82 -10.97 1.76
N ILE A 305 1.92 -12.09 2.50
CA ILE A 305 1.77 -12.12 3.96
C ILE A 305 2.90 -11.31 4.63
N GLN A 306 4.15 -11.53 4.23
CA GLN A 306 5.29 -10.80 4.78
C GLN A 306 5.19 -9.30 4.51
N LYS A 307 4.70 -8.88 3.34
CA LYS A 307 4.43 -7.46 3.04
C LYS A 307 3.35 -6.87 3.93
N LEU A 308 2.23 -7.57 4.14
CA LEU A 308 1.19 -7.13 5.07
C LEU A 308 1.78 -6.87 6.45
N ILE A 309 2.57 -7.81 6.96
CA ILE A 309 3.23 -7.69 8.26
C ILE A 309 4.23 -6.51 8.28
N ASP A 310 5.08 -6.37 7.25
CA ASP A 310 6.04 -5.26 7.15
C ASP A 310 5.35 -3.89 7.18
N ILE A 311 4.28 -3.73 6.39
CA ILE A 311 3.49 -2.50 6.31
C ILE A 311 2.86 -2.17 7.68
N VAL A 312 2.22 -3.15 8.31
CA VAL A 312 1.52 -2.96 9.58
C VAL A 312 2.51 -2.71 10.73
N SER A 313 3.67 -3.37 10.71
CA SER A 313 4.76 -3.11 11.66
C SER A 313 5.34 -1.70 11.57
N LYS A 314 5.09 -0.99 10.47
CA LYS A 314 5.46 0.42 10.27
C LYS A 314 4.27 1.38 10.46
N GLY A 315 3.11 0.85 10.86
CA GLY A 315 1.90 1.60 11.18
C GLY A 315 0.98 1.90 9.99
N GLY A 316 1.26 1.35 8.81
CA GLY A 316 0.47 1.58 7.60
C GLY A 316 -0.66 0.58 7.38
N ASN A 317 -1.40 0.81 6.30
CA ASN A 317 -2.40 -0.12 5.76
C ASN A 317 -1.94 -0.70 4.43
N PHE A 318 -2.39 -1.92 4.12
CA PHE A 318 -2.10 -2.60 2.86
C PHE A 318 -3.36 -2.71 2.01
N LEU A 319 -3.34 -2.09 0.82
CA LEU A 319 -4.40 -2.16 -0.17
C LEU A 319 -3.92 -3.02 -1.35
N LEU A 320 -4.31 -4.29 -1.35
CA LEU A 320 -3.84 -5.30 -2.30
C LEU A 320 -4.81 -5.41 -3.47
N ASN A 321 -4.29 -5.27 -4.69
CA ASN A 321 -5.09 -5.18 -5.90
C ASN A 321 -5.38 -6.52 -6.57
N VAL A 322 -6.60 -6.63 -7.13
CA VAL A 322 -6.99 -7.58 -8.18
C VAL A 322 -7.40 -6.83 -9.46
N GLY A 323 -7.18 -7.47 -10.61
CA GLY A 323 -7.62 -7.00 -11.91
C GLY A 323 -8.58 -8.01 -12.54
N PRO A 324 -9.91 -7.89 -12.30
CA PRO A 324 -10.88 -8.85 -12.81
C PRO A 324 -10.93 -8.90 -14.34
N GLU A 325 -11.25 -10.08 -14.87
CA GLU A 325 -11.46 -10.34 -16.29
C GLU A 325 -12.63 -9.50 -16.84
N PRO A 326 -12.74 -9.32 -18.18
CA PRO A 326 -13.89 -8.64 -18.78
C PRO A 326 -15.23 -9.35 -18.52
N SER A 327 -15.21 -10.62 -18.12
CA SER A 327 -16.37 -11.39 -17.68
C SER A 327 -16.90 -10.97 -16.30
N GLY A 328 -16.11 -10.25 -15.49
CA GLY A 328 -16.40 -9.97 -14.08
C GLY A 328 -15.81 -10.99 -13.09
N LYS A 329 -15.10 -11.99 -13.58
CA LYS A 329 -14.45 -13.00 -12.74
C LYS A 329 -13.10 -12.48 -12.22
N ILE A 330 -12.85 -12.63 -10.91
CA ILE A 330 -11.51 -12.47 -10.34
C ILE A 330 -10.67 -13.70 -10.71
N ARG A 331 -9.42 -13.50 -11.13
CA ARG A 331 -8.62 -14.59 -11.68
C ARG A 331 -8.38 -15.69 -10.63
N PRO A 332 -8.27 -16.97 -11.04
CA PRO A 332 -7.96 -18.06 -10.13
C PRO A 332 -6.68 -17.84 -9.32
N GLU A 333 -5.64 -17.28 -9.93
CA GLU A 333 -4.35 -16.99 -9.28
C GLU A 333 -4.52 -15.95 -8.17
N GLU A 334 -5.28 -14.89 -8.43
CA GLU A 334 -5.60 -13.84 -7.44
C GLU A 334 -6.43 -14.41 -6.29
N THR A 335 -7.43 -15.22 -6.62
CA THR A 335 -8.28 -15.93 -5.66
C THR A 335 -7.45 -16.85 -4.76
N GLU A 336 -6.57 -17.66 -5.34
CA GLU A 336 -5.69 -18.57 -4.61
C GLU A 336 -4.84 -17.82 -3.56
N ARG A 337 -4.26 -16.68 -3.95
CA ARG A 337 -3.41 -15.85 -3.08
C ARG A 337 -4.22 -15.17 -1.98
N LEU A 338 -5.39 -14.62 -2.30
CA LEU A 338 -6.32 -14.07 -1.31
C LEU A 338 -6.74 -15.13 -0.28
N LEU A 339 -7.08 -16.35 -0.73
CA LEU A 339 -7.44 -17.44 0.18
C LEU A 339 -6.25 -17.95 0.99
N GLY A 340 -5.04 -17.94 0.42
CA GLY A 340 -3.80 -18.25 1.13
C GLY A 340 -3.52 -17.27 2.27
N ILE A 341 -3.61 -15.97 2.00
CA ILE A 341 -3.53 -14.91 3.03
C ILE A 341 -4.62 -15.12 4.07
N GLY A 342 -5.85 -15.41 3.63
CA GLY A 342 -7.00 -15.68 4.49
C GLY A 342 -6.75 -16.79 5.51
N ARG A 343 -6.15 -17.92 5.09
CA ARG A 343 -5.80 -19.02 6.00
C ARG A 343 -4.81 -18.57 7.09
N TRP A 344 -3.81 -17.77 6.73
CA TRP A 344 -2.87 -17.21 7.71
C TRP A 344 -3.57 -16.19 8.64
N MET A 345 -4.40 -15.31 8.09
CA MET A 345 -5.16 -14.30 8.85
C MET A 345 -6.16 -14.91 9.82
N GLN A 346 -6.76 -16.06 9.53
CA GLN A 346 -7.63 -16.78 10.47
C GLN A 346 -6.90 -17.17 11.75
N ARG A 347 -5.61 -17.54 11.64
CA ARG A 347 -4.79 -17.94 12.79
C ARG A 347 -4.14 -16.75 13.49
N TYR A 348 -3.68 -15.76 12.73
CA TYR A 348 -2.78 -14.71 13.23
C TYR A 348 -3.33 -13.28 13.10
N GLY A 349 -4.59 -13.10 12.69
CA GLY A 349 -5.17 -11.78 12.41
C GLY A 349 -5.17 -10.81 13.60
N GLU A 350 -5.17 -11.29 14.84
CA GLU A 350 -5.04 -10.43 16.03
C GLU A 350 -3.70 -9.67 16.07
N ALA A 351 -2.64 -10.26 15.52
CA ALA A 351 -1.32 -9.65 15.38
C ALA A 351 -1.25 -8.59 14.26
N ILE A 352 -2.37 -8.37 13.55
CA ILE A 352 -2.52 -7.38 12.48
C ILE A 352 -3.55 -6.33 12.89
N TYR A 353 -4.81 -6.74 13.13
CA TYR A 353 -5.92 -5.81 13.32
C TYR A 353 -5.81 -4.99 14.61
N GLY A 354 -5.86 -3.67 14.45
CA GLY A 354 -5.76 -2.73 15.57
C GLY A 354 -4.39 -2.67 16.23
N THR A 355 -3.37 -3.24 15.60
CA THR A 355 -2.00 -3.08 16.07
C THR A 355 -1.43 -1.73 15.65
N THR A 356 -0.39 -1.27 16.35
CA THR A 356 0.41 -0.09 16.04
C THR A 356 1.79 -0.51 15.54
N ALA A 357 2.55 0.47 15.05
CA ALA A 357 3.93 0.29 14.63
C ALA A 357 4.79 -0.35 15.74
N SER A 358 5.82 -1.06 15.28
CA SER A 358 6.88 -1.67 16.08
C SER A 358 7.51 -0.63 17.00
N PRO A 359 7.74 -0.95 18.29
CA PRO A 359 8.60 -0.14 19.14
C PRO A 359 10.09 -0.32 18.81
N PHE A 360 10.44 -1.33 18.01
CA PHE A 360 11.81 -1.59 17.56
C PHE A 360 12.02 -0.97 16.18
N ARG A 361 13.01 -0.08 16.07
CA ARG A 361 13.46 0.44 14.78
C ARG A 361 14.28 -0.60 14.00
N MET A 362 15.02 -1.45 14.71
CA MET A 362 15.95 -2.43 14.15
C MET A 362 15.77 -3.78 14.84
N LEU A 363 15.84 -4.86 14.07
CA LEU A 363 15.72 -6.24 14.55
C LEU A 363 16.88 -7.10 14.03
N PRO A 364 17.54 -7.90 14.88
CA PRO A 364 18.70 -8.72 14.50
C PRO A 364 18.30 -10.05 13.84
N PHE A 365 17.10 -10.14 13.27
CA PHE A 365 16.56 -11.35 12.66
C PHE A 365 15.57 -10.99 11.54
N PHE A 366 15.31 -11.94 10.66
CA PHE A 366 14.34 -11.77 9.58
C PHE A 366 12.91 -11.93 10.09
N GLY A 367 12.32 -10.82 10.48
CA GLY A 367 10.97 -10.75 11.04
C GLY A 367 10.56 -9.33 11.35
N ARG A 368 9.41 -9.18 12.02
CA ARG A 368 8.82 -7.88 12.38
C ARG A 368 8.14 -7.95 13.73
N VAL A 369 7.86 -6.80 14.33
CA VAL A 369 7.05 -6.70 15.55
C VAL A 369 5.88 -5.76 15.32
N THR A 370 4.68 -6.19 15.70
CA THR A 370 3.51 -5.30 15.83
C THR A 370 3.13 -5.20 17.30
N ARG A 371 2.43 -4.14 17.69
CA ARG A 371 2.08 -3.89 19.10
C ARG A 371 0.59 -3.65 19.27
N LYS A 372 -0.01 -4.18 20.32
CA LYS A 372 -1.36 -3.82 20.76
C LYS A 372 -1.39 -3.64 22.27
N GLY A 373 -1.51 -2.41 22.72
CA GLY A 373 -1.41 -2.08 24.16
C GLY A 373 -0.07 -2.50 24.76
N ARG A 374 -0.10 -3.52 25.63
CA ARG A 374 1.07 -4.11 26.31
C ARG A 374 1.49 -5.47 25.72
N THR A 375 0.92 -5.85 24.58
CA THR A 375 1.26 -7.07 23.87
C THR A 375 2.11 -6.74 22.66
N LEU A 376 3.23 -7.43 22.52
CA LEU A 376 4.05 -7.44 21.31
C LEU A 376 3.79 -8.76 20.57
N TYR A 377 3.55 -8.67 19.26
CA TYR A 377 3.49 -9.84 18.39
C TYR A 377 4.77 -9.88 17.57
N VAL A 378 5.59 -10.91 17.80
CA VAL A 378 6.85 -11.12 17.10
C VAL A 378 6.60 -12.05 15.92
N HIS A 379 6.66 -11.50 14.72
CA HIS A 379 6.49 -12.21 13.46
C HIS A 379 7.87 -12.68 12.98
N VAL A 380 8.04 -13.99 12.85
CA VAL A 380 9.30 -14.65 12.50
C VAL A 380 9.15 -15.22 11.10
N PHE A 381 9.85 -14.62 10.12
CA PHE A 381 9.78 -15.03 8.71
C PHE A 381 10.79 -16.15 8.38
N ASP A 382 11.92 -16.17 9.07
CA ASP A 382 12.92 -17.23 8.98
C ASP A 382 13.20 -17.74 10.40
N TRP A 383 12.80 -18.98 10.66
CA TRP A 383 12.91 -19.59 11.98
C TRP A 383 14.37 -19.99 12.24
N PRO A 384 15.06 -19.38 13.24
CA PRO A 384 16.49 -19.56 13.37
C PRO A 384 16.84 -20.99 13.84
N PRO A 385 17.83 -21.66 13.22
CA PRO A 385 18.22 -23.02 13.60
C PRO A 385 18.69 -23.16 15.05
N ASN A 386 19.28 -22.09 15.60
CA ASN A 386 19.71 -22.06 17.00
C ASN A 386 18.56 -21.84 18.00
N ARG A 387 17.32 -21.65 17.51
CA ARG A 387 16.10 -21.39 18.29
C ARG A 387 16.21 -20.22 19.25
N ARG A 388 16.96 -19.18 18.87
CA ARG A 388 17.12 -17.96 19.67
C ARG A 388 16.75 -16.73 18.85
N LEU A 389 15.94 -15.87 19.44
CA LEU A 389 15.69 -14.52 18.93
C LEU A 389 16.07 -13.49 19.97
N VAL A 390 16.46 -12.31 19.51
CA VAL A 390 16.80 -11.18 20.36
C VAL A 390 15.79 -10.07 20.09
N LEU A 391 15.14 -9.59 21.14
CA LEU A 391 14.37 -8.33 21.14
C LEU A 391 15.29 -7.25 21.72
N PRO A 392 15.99 -6.49 20.86
CA PRO A 392 17.09 -5.66 21.31
C PRO A 392 16.58 -4.42 22.05
N GLY A 393 17.24 -4.05 23.14
CA GLY A 393 16.91 -2.86 23.93
C GLY A 393 15.55 -2.88 24.64
N LEU A 394 14.83 -4.01 24.68
CA LEU A 394 13.53 -4.10 25.37
C LEU A 394 13.73 -4.00 26.89
N ARG A 395 13.58 -2.81 27.48
CA ARG A 395 13.78 -2.58 28.93
C ARG A 395 12.63 -3.09 29.78
N SER A 396 11.41 -3.11 29.25
CA SER A 396 10.24 -3.60 29.99
C SER A 396 10.37 -5.07 30.37
N GLN A 397 9.79 -5.43 31.52
CA GLN A 397 9.74 -6.82 31.97
C GLN A 397 8.74 -7.61 31.14
N VAL A 398 9.15 -8.79 30.68
CA VAL A 398 8.24 -9.73 30.01
C VAL A 398 7.53 -10.53 31.09
N LYS A 399 6.20 -10.48 31.08
CA LYS A 399 5.33 -11.26 31.96
C LYS A 399 5.18 -12.70 31.48
N LYS A 400 4.94 -12.87 30.18
CA LYS A 400 4.75 -14.18 29.54
C LYS A 400 5.11 -14.09 28.06
N ALA A 401 5.70 -15.15 27.52
CA ALA A 401 5.86 -15.34 26.09
C ALA A 401 5.38 -16.74 25.66
N PHE A 402 4.68 -16.85 24.53
CA PHE A 402 4.13 -18.11 24.02
C PHE A 402 3.88 -18.05 22.51
N VAL A 403 3.69 -19.21 21.88
CA VAL A 403 3.30 -19.30 20.46
C VAL A 403 1.83 -18.91 20.27
N MET A 404 1.54 -18.00 19.34
CA MET A 404 0.16 -17.59 19.07
C MET A 404 -0.69 -18.78 18.59
N GLY A 405 -1.87 -18.95 19.19
CA GLY A 405 -2.74 -20.11 18.96
C GLY A 405 -2.36 -21.37 19.76
N ARG A 406 -1.26 -21.33 20.52
CA ARG A 406 -0.79 -22.42 21.39
C ARG A 406 -0.28 -21.85 22.73
N PRO A 407 -1.17 -21.32 23.58
CA PRO A 407 -0.76 -20.59 24.80
C PRO A 407 -0.03 -21.43 25.86
N ASP A 408 -0.10 -22.76 25.73
CA ASP A 408 0.62 -23.74 26.55
C ASP A 408 2.04 -24.02 26.03
N GLU A 409 2.31 -23.70 24.76
CA GLU A 409 3.65 -23.77 24.16
C GLU A 409 4.44 -22.51 24.53
N THR A 410 5.01 -22.53 25.73
CA THR A 410 5.74 -21.38 26.29
C THR A 410 7.05 -21.12 25.56
N VAL A 411 7.37 -19.84 25.36
CA VAL A 411 8.66 -19.38 24.85
C VAL A 411 9.53 -19.01 26.05
N GLY A 412 10.73 -19.59 26.15
CA GLY A 412 11.66 -19.26 27.22
C GLY A 412 12.12 -17.80 27.10
N VAL A 413 12.22 -17.09 28.22
CA VAL A 413 12.61 -15.68 28.24
C VAL A 413 13.81 -15.52 29.15
N GLU A 414 14.89 -15.00 28.59
CA GLU A 414 16.15 -14.74 29.29
C GLU A 414 16.57 -13.28 29.05
N ARG A 415 17.40 -12.72 29.94
CA ARG A 415 18.06 -11.44 29.73
C ARG A 415 19.46 -11.68 29.17
N SER A 416 19.94 -10.80 28.30
CA SER A 416 21.38 -10.79 27.94
C SER A 416 22.23 -10.51 29.18
N ALA A 417 23.50 -10.90 29.14
CA ALA A 417 24.42 -10.72 30.27
C ALA A 417 24.59 -9.25 30.70
N ASP A 418 24.51 -8.32 29.75
CA ASP A 418 24.53 -6.87 30.00
C ASP A 418 23.16 -6.27 30.37
N GLY A 419 22.12 -7.12 30.46
CA GLY A 419 20.75 -6.74 30.79
C GLY A 419 20.04 -5.85 29.75
N ARG A 420 20.64 -5.60 28.59
CA ARG A 420 20.09 -4.69 27.57
C ARG A 420 18.98 -5.32 26.74
N ASP A 421 19.13 -6.60 26.41
CA ASP A 421 18.26 -7.29 25.47
C ASP A 421 17.39 -8.35 26.17
N VAL A 422 16.28 -8.69 25.52
CA VAL A 422 15.50 -9.89 25.87
C VAL A 422 15.80 -10.98 24.84
N LEU A 423 16.17 -12.15 25.33
CA LEU A 423 16.41 -13.35 24.54
C LEU A 423 15.17 -14.24 24.62
N LEU A 424 14.62 -14.63 23.47
CA LEU A 424 13.54 -15.59 23.35
C LEU A 424 14.09 -16.94 22.90
N ARG A 425 13.78 -17.99 23.67
CA ARG A 425 14.10 -19.37 23.33
C ARG A 425 12.88 -20.02 22.69
N LEU A 426 13.00 -20.27 21.40
CA LEU A 426 11.91 -20.78 20.56
C LEU A 426 11.67 -22.28 20.81
N PRO A 427 10.43 -22.75 20.60
CA PRO A 427 10.14 -24.18 20.58
C PRO A 427 10.79 -24.88 19.37
N GLY A 428 10.59 -26.20 19.28
CA GLY A 428 11.26 -27.07 18.31
C GLY A 428 11.13 -26.60 16.86
N GLU A 429 9.92 -26.65 16.32
CA GLU A 429 9.64 -26.35 14.91
C GLU A 429 8.83 -25.07 14.75
N ALA A 430 8.96 -24.42 13.60
CA ALA A 430 8.19 -23.24 13.24
C ALA A 430 6.68 -23.59 13.16
N PRO A 431 5.81 -22.92 13.93
CA PRO A 431 4.36 -23.14 13.85
C PRO A 431 3.72 -22.85 12.49
N ASP A 432 4.36 -21.97 11.71
CA ASP A 432 3.96 -21.60 10.35
C ASP A 432 5.20 -21.30 9.49
N PRO A 433 5.30 -21.87 8.28
CA PRO A 433 6.49 -21.74 7.43
C PRO A 433 6.62 -20.37 6.75
N VAL A 434 5.56 -19.55 6.72
CA VAL A 434 5.57 -18.22 6.08
C VAL A 434 5.93 -17.15 7.10
N ALA A 435 5.20 -17.15 8.21
CA ALA A 435 5.39 -16.20 9.30
C ALA A 435 4.79 -16.77 10.59
N SER A 436 5.67 -17.30 11.44
CA SER A 436 5.28 -17.75 12.78
C SER A 436 5.11 -16.55 13.71
N VAL A 437 4.10 -16.57 14.58
CA VAL A 437 3.81 -15.44 15.49
C VAL A 437 3.98 -15.87 16.94
N LEU A 438 4.84 -15.16 17.67
CA LEU A 438 4.96 -15.27 19.12
C LEU A 438 4.24 -14.10 19.78
N VAL A 439 3.60 -14.35 20.90
CA VAL A 439 2.99 -13.33 21.75
C VAL A 439 3.91 -13.07 22.93
N VAL A 440 4.30 -11.82 23.12
CA VAL A 440 5.10 -11.37 24.27
C VAL A 440 4.29 -10.34 25.04
N GLN A 441 3.80 -10.75 26.22
CA GLN A 441 3.05 -9.89 27.11
C GLN A 441 4.01 -9.15 28.04
N ILE A 442 3.91 -7.83 28.03
CA ILE A 442 4.76 -6.93 28.81
C ILE A 442 4.07 -6.56 30.12
N ASP A 443 4.83 -6.57 31.21
CA ASP A 443 4.40 -5.97 32.46
C ASP A 443 4.68 -4.46 32.44
N GLY A 444 3.66 -3.66 32.71
CA GLY A 444 3.74 -2.20 32.61
C GLY A 444 3.85 -1.62 31.17
N PRO A 445 4.29 -0.36 31.03
CA PRO A 445 4.49 0.28 29.73
C PRO A 445 5.60 -0.38 28.90
N VAL A 446 5.42 -0.43 27.58
CA VAL A 446 6.46 -0.89 26.65
C VAL A 446 7.51 0.20 26.48
N ALA A 447 8.75 -0.12 26.84
CA ALA A 447 9.93 0.73 26.77
C ALA A 447 11.03 -0.02 26.02
N VAL A 448 11.45 0.53 24.88
CA VAL A 448 12.53 0.01 24.05
C VAL A 448 13.58 1.10 23.90
N GLU A 449 14.81 0.78 24.28
CA GLU A 449 15.95 1.63 24.01
C GLU A 449 16.37 1.49 22.55
N PRO A 450 16.51 2.60 21.79
CA PRO A 450 16.93 2.53 20.40
C PRO A 450 18.33 1.92 20.26
N VAL A 451 18.42 0.86 19.46
CA VAL A 451 19.71 0.28 19.07
C VAL A 451 20.48 1.31 18.24
N ARG A 452 21.78 1.44 18.52
CA ARG A 452 22.73 2.23 17.73
C ARG A 452 23.80 1.29 17.21
N ILE A 453 24.18 1.46 15.95
CA ILE A 453 25.35 0.76 15.41
C ILE A 453 26.59 1.58 15.80
N GLU A 454 27.50 0.94 16.51
CA GLU A 454 28.74 1.52 17.03
C GLU A 454 29.91 0.57 16.71
N PRO A 455 31.16 1.05 16.74
CA PRO A 455 32.32 0.19 16.54
C PRO A 455 32.37 -0.95 17.57
N GLY A 456 32.76 -2.14 17.10
CA GLY A 456 33.09 -3.26 17.99
C GLY A 456 34.40 -3.02 18.78
N PRO A 457 34.79 -3.96 19.65
CA PRO A 457 36.04 -3.86 20.42
C PRO A 457 37.31 -3.76 19.56
N ASP A 458 37.27 -4.26 18.32
CA ASP A 458 38.31 -4.16 17.30
C ASP A 458 38.30 -2.82 16.52
N GLY A 459 37.35 -1.94 16.84
CA GLY A 459 37.11 -0.67 16.17
C GLY A 459 36.39 -0.79 14.82
N ILE A 460 36.01 -2.00 14.39
CA ILE A 460 35.28 -2.20 13.13
C ILE A 460 33.82 -1.79 13.32
N VAL A 461 33.30 -0.99 12.39
CA VAL A 461 31.85 -0.73 12.33
C VAL A 461 31.22 -1.74 11.39
N HIS A 462 30.48 -2.70 11.96
CA HIS A 462 29.73 -3.70 11.19
C HIS A 462 28.33 -3.18 10.86
N LEU A 463 28.00 -3.07 9.57
CA LEU A 463 26.72 -2.58 9.06
C LEU A 463 25.96 -3.74 8.37
N PRO A 464 25.29 -4.63 9.13
CA PRO A 464 24.62 -5.79 8.56
C PRO A 464 23.30 -5.42 7.90
N SER A 465 22.89 -6.18 6.89
CA SER A 465 21.71 -5.87 6.07
C SER A 465 20.38 -5.98 6.79
N HIS A 466 20.29 -6.74 7.90
CA HIS A 466 19.08 -6.76 8.72
C HIS A 466 18.83 -5.44 9.47
N TYR A 467 19.82 -4.56 9.56
CA TYR A 467 19.69 -3.19 10.07
C TYR A 467 19.60 -2.12 8.98
N ALA A 468 19.60 -2.52 7.71
CA ALA A 468 19.57 -1.58 6.60
C ALA A 468 18.16 -1.04 6.34
N GLU A 469 18.09 0.25 6.00
CA GLU A 469 16.92 0.88 5.40
C GLU A 469 17.04 0.80 3.87
N ILE A 470 16.00 0.32 3.18
CA ILE A 470 15.92 0.41 1.72
C ILE A 470 15.12 1.66 1.36
N ARG A 471 15.81 2.72 0.94
CA ARG A 471 15.17 3.94 0.46
C ARG A 471 14.82 3.78 -1.01
N ALA A 472 13.53 3.75 -1.29
CA ALA A 472 12.98 3.68 -2.63
C ALA A 472 11.93 4.78 -2.84
N ARG A 473 11.61 5.02 -4.11
CA ARG A 473 10.43 5.77 -4.51
C ARG A 473 9.49 4.80 -5.19
N HIS A 474 9.29 4.90 -6.49
CA HIS A 474 8.38 4.03 -7.22
C HIS A 474 9.08 2.78 -7.77
N GLY A 475 8.44 1.62 -7.57
CA GLY A 475 8.86 0.32 -8.08
C GLY A 475 10.16 -0.23 -7.51
N GLN A 476 10.21 -0.26 -6.19
CA GLN A 476 11.26 -0.93 -5.44
C GLN A 476 11.42 -2.39 -5.88
N ARG A 477 12.66 -2.83 -6.07
CA ARG A 477 13.04 -4.21 -6.42
C ARG A 477 13.86 -4.86 -5.30
N ALA A 478 14.77 -4.09 -4.71
CA ALA A 478 15.57 -4.51 -3.56
C ALA A 478 14.66 -4.86 -2.39
N LYS A 479 14.87 -6.04 -1.81
CA LYS A 479 14.12 -6.50 -0.64
C LYS A 479 15.03 -7.28 0.31
N PRO A 480 14.77 -7.23 1.63
CA PRO A 480 15.44 -8.14 2.54
C PRO A 480 15.00 -9.57 2.22
N VAL A 481 15.98 -10.47 2.17
CA VAL A 481 15.83 -11.92 1.98
C VAL A 481 16.61 -12.60 3.09
N SER A 482 16.17 -13.77 3.53
CA SER A 482 16.92 -14.56 4.50
C SER A 482 17.05 -15.99 4.01
N GLU A 483 18.24 -16.56 4.17
CA GLU A 483 18.54 -17.95 3.87
C GLU A 483 19.28 -18.54 5.07
N LYS A 484 18.68 -19.54 5.74
CA LYS A 484 19.26 -20.25 6.90
C LYS A 484 19.72 -19.30 8.02
N GLY A 485 18.90 -18.29 8.33
CA GLY A 485 19.18 -17.29 9.36
C GLY A 485 20.14 -16.17 8.94
N ARG A 486 20.65 -16.16 7.70
CA ARG A 486 21.49 -15.07 7.18
C ARG A 486 20.67 -14.16 6.28
N THR A 487 20.42 -12.94 6.77
CA THR A 487 19.69 -11.91 6.04
C THR A 487 20.61 -11.10 5.11
N TYR A 488 20.15 -10.83 3.90
CA TYR A 488 20.81 -9.99 2.91
C TYR A 488 19.78 -9.13 2.15
N ILE A 489 20.24 -8.08 1.48
CA ILE A 489 19.42 -7.35 0.51
C ILE A 489 19.58 -8.03 -0.85
N GLY A 490 18.51 -8.64 -1.34
CA GLY A 490 18.46 -9.37 -2.60
C GLY A 490 17.47 -8.76 -3.60
N ASN A 491 17.35 -9.39 -4.77
CA ASN A 491 16.51 -8.92 -5.89
C ASN A 491 16.82 -7.47 -6.32
N TRP A 492 18.03 -6.99 -6.02
CA TRP A 492 18.41 -5.60 -6.24
C TRP A 492 18.83 -5.39 -7.69
N SER A 493 17.92 -4.83 -8.48
CA SER A 493 18.14 -4.48 -9.89
C SER A 493 17.75 -3.04 -10.24
N ASN A 494 17.01 -2.34 -9.37
CA ASN A 494 16.63 -0.96 -9.63
C ASN A 494 17.72 0.02 -9.17
N PRO A 495 18.27 0.86 -10.06
CA PRO A 495 19.31 1.83 -9.69
C PRO A 495 18.79 2.93 -8.75
N ASN A 496 17.47 3.07 -8.60
CA ASN A 496 16.86 4.01 -7.65
C ASN A 496 16.72 3.46 -6.23
N ASP A 497 16.93 2.16 -6.02
CA ASP A 497 16.92 1.56 -4.69
C ASP A 497 18.27 1.83 -4.03
N VAL A 498 18.22 2.43 -2.84
CA VAL A 498 19.41 2.82 -2.08
C VAL A 498 19.38 2.11 -0.73
N VAL A 499 20.41 1.35 -0.41
CA VAL A 499 20.54 0.68 0.89
C VAL A 499 21.32 1.59 1.83
N VAL A 500 20.78 1.84 3.03
CA VAL A 500 21.28 2.88 3.94
C VAL A 500 21.41 2.36 5.36
N TRP A 501 22.47 2.77 6.05
CA TRP A 501 22.65 2.56 7.48
C TRP A 501 22.91 3.87 8.21
N GLN A 502 22.43 3.96 9.44
CA GLN A 502 22.83 4.99 10.40
C GLN A 502 23.69 4.34 11.50
N PHE A 503 24.84 4.94 11.78
CA PHE A 503 25.78 4.46 12.79
C PHE A 503 26.42 5.65 13.53
N THR A 504 27.08 5.41 14.66
CA THR A 504 27.71 6.45 15.47
C THR A 504 29.19 6.13 15.66
N LEU A 505 30.05 7.13 15.47
CA LEU A 505 31.49 7.02 15.73
C LEU A 505 31.86 7.77 17.01
N PRO A 506 32.67 7.19 17.91
CA PRO A 506 33.12 7.88 19.13
C PRO A 506 34.19 8.93 18.84
N SER A 507 34.96 8.76 17.75
CA SER A 507 36.07 9.63 17.38
C SER A 507 36.22 9.75 15.87
N THR A 508 36.87 10.80 15.41
CA THR A 508 37.25 10.97 14.01
C THR A 508 38.35 9.97 13.63
N GLY A 509 38.22 9.31 12.47
CA GLY A 509 39.16 8.29 11.99
C GLY A 509 39.17 8.13 10.47
N GLU A 510 40.12 7.38 9.97
CA GLU A 510 40.19 6.94 8.57
C GLU A 510 39.82 5.45 8.49
N TYR A 511 39.01 5.08 7.51
CA TYR A 511 38.48 3.73 7.38
C TYR A 511 38.61 3.22 5.94
N SER A 512 39.04 1.97 5.78
CA SER A 512 38.80 1.21 4.56
C SER A 512 37.42 0.57 4.57
N VAL A 513 36.84 0.34 3.39
CA VAL A 513 35.50 -0.22 3.24
C VAL A 513 35.59 -1.63 2.67
N ARG A 514 35.00 -2.60 3.38
CA ARG A 514 34.80 -3.97 2.88
C ARG A 514 33.31 -4.22 2.67
N ILE A 515 32.98 -4.87 1.57
CA ILE A 515 31.61 -5.23 1.22
C ILE A 515 31.49 -6.75 1.29
N ASP A 516 30.69 -7.25 2.23
CA ASP A 516 30.29 -8.65 2.30
C ASP A 516 29.07 -8.84 1.40
N ALA A 517 29.31 -9.35 0.19
CA ALA A 517 28.26 -9.57 -0.80
C ALA A 517 28.65 -10.68 -1.77
N ARG A 518 27.64 -11.31 -2.39
CA ARG A 518 27.84 -12.24 -3.50
C ARG A 518 27.13 -11.74 -4.76
N MET A 519 27.67 -12.12 -5.91
CA MET A 519 27.09 -11.82 -7.21
C MET A 519 25.75 -12.56 -7.36
N ALA A 520 24.67 -11.84 -7.71
CA ALA A 520 23.34 -12.43 -7.86
C ALA A 520 23.03 -12.90 -9.31
N SER A 521 23.79 -12.41 -10.29
CA SER A 521 23.71 -12.88 -11.69
C SER A 521 24.99 -12.61 -12.46
N GLN A 522 25.23 -13.36 -13.55
CA GLN A 522 26.40 -13.13 -14.41
C GLN A 522 26.42 -11.72 -15.03
N ALA A 523 25.25 -11.10 -15.22
CA ALA A 523 25.14 -9.74 -15.74
C ALA A 523 25.75 -8.69 -14.80
N ALA A 524 25.91 -9.00 -13.51
CA ALA A 524 26.50 -8.11 -12.53
C ALA A 524 28.02 -7.96 -12.65
N ARG A 525 28.70 -8.93 -13.31
CA ARG A 525 30.16 -8.94 -13.40
C ARG A 525 30.66 -7.66 -14.07
N GLY A 526 31.55 -6.96 -13.36
CA GLY A 526 32.15 -5.71 -13.83
C GLY A 526 31.30 -4.46 -13.63
N GLN A 527 30.03 -4.58 -13.21
CA GLN A 527 29.22 -3.43 -12.83
C GLN A 527 29.78 -2.73 -11.59
N ARG A 528 29.53 -1.43 -11.49
CA ARG A 528 29.95 -0.61 -10.35
C ARG A 528 28.93 -0.65 -9.23
N LEU A 529 29.46 -0.55 -8.03
CA LEU A 529 28.75 -0.24 -6.80
C LEU A 529 29.30 1.07 -6.25
N VAL A 530 28.45 1.96 -5.76
CA VAL A 530 28.88 3.25 -5.19
C VAL A 530 28.53 3.26 -3.71
N ILE A 531 29.53 3.52 -2.87
CA ILE A 531 29.39 3.76 -1.44
C ILE A 531 29.52 5.26 -1.20
N SER A 532 28.57 5.86 -0.49
CA SER A 532 28.63 7.28 -0.13
C SER A 532 28.44 7.48 1.38
N VAL A 533 29.29 8.29 2.00
CA VAL A 533 29.27 8.65 3.42
C VAL A 533 29.95 10.00 3.60
N ASP A 534 29.38 10.91 4.40
CA ASP A 534 29.91 12.26 4.70
C ASP A 534 30.37 13.05 3.45
N GLY A 535 29.59 13.01 2.36
CA GLY A 535 29.91 13.69 1.09
C GLY A 535 31.06 13.05 0.29
N GLN A 536 31.73 12.04 0.84
CA GLN A 536 32.71 11.23 0.13
C GLN A 536 32.02 10.09 -0.62
N SER A 537 32.63 9.62 -1.70
CA SER A 537 32.16 8.45 -2.44
C SER A 537 33.31 7.55 -2.87
N LEU A 538 33.14 6.25 -2.67
CA LEU A 538 34.03 5.20 -3.19
C LEU A 538 33.28 4.40 -4.24
N SER A 539 34.01 3.94 -5.27
CA SER A 539 33.49 3.00 -6.26
C SER A 539 34.05 1.62 -5.98
N GLY A 540 33.16 0.64 -5.88
CA GLY A 540 33.46 -0.77 -5.95
C GLY A 540 33.20 -1.34 -7.34
N LYS A 541 33.85 -2.46 -7.67
CA LYS A 541 33.62 -3.26 -8.87
C LYS A 541 33.19 -4.67 -8.45
N ILE A 542 32.09 -5.15 -9.01
CA ILE A 542 31.59 -6.51 -8.75
C ILE A 542 32.43 -7.51 -9.56
N THR A 543 33.01 -8.51 -8.88
CA THR A 543 33.79 -9.60 -9.46
C THR A 543 33.14 -10.95 -9.19
N ALA A 544 33.74 -12.05 -9.65
CA ALA A 544 33.22 -13.39 -9.35
C ALA A 544 33.43 -13.77 -7.87
N GLU A 545 34.42 -13.18 -7.24
CA GLU A 545 34.86 -13.45 -5.87
C GLU A 545 34.22 -12.51 -4.82
N GLY A 546 33.47 -11.48 -5.26
CA GLY A 546 32.82 -10.52 -4.37
C GLY A 546 32.80 -9.11 -4.94
N VAL A 547 33.03 -8.11 -4.09
CA VAL A 547 33.10 -6.70 -4.49
C VAL A 547 34.47 -6.14 -4.11
N ALA A 548 35.24 -5.75 -5.13
CA ALA A 548 36.52 -5.09 -4.94
C ALA A 548 36.31 -3.58 -4.77
N VAL A 549 36.67 -3.04 -3.61
CA VAL A 549 36.63 -1.60 -3.31
C VAL A 549 38.05 -1.11 -3.08
N THR A 550 38.41 0.01 -3.68
CA THR A 550 39.70 0.68 -3.43
C THR A 550 39.45 2.08 -2.87
N GLY A 551 40.35 2.53 -2.00
CA GLY A 551 40.27 3.84 -1.35
C GLY A 551 39.82 3.78 0.11
N ARG A 552 39.78 4.96 0.73
CA ARG A 552 39.50 5.17 2.15
C ARG A 552 38.53 6.33 2.32
N VAL A 553 37.85 6.36 3.45
CA VAL A 553 37.00 7.48 3.86
C VAL A 553 37.46 8.03 5.19
N LYS A 554 37.50 9.36 5.30
CA LYS A 554 37.77 10.05 6.56
C LYS A 554 36.46 10.45 7.21
N LEU A 555 36.14 9.85 8.35
CA LEU A 555 34.85 10.02 9.02
C LEU A 555 35.05 10.76 10.32
N ALA A 556 34.24 11.80 10.55
CA ALA A 556 34.28 12.54 11.81
C ALA A 556 33.50 11.81 12.93
N ALA A 557 33.73 12.15 14.19
CA ALA A 557 32.94 11.64 15.32
C ALA A 557 31.45 12.07 15.28
N GLY A 558 30.54 11.23 15.79
CA GLY A 558 29.11 11.49 15.85
C GLY A 558 28.28 10.58 14.94
N GLN A 559 27.00 10.90 14.74
CA GLN A 559 26.09 10.12 13.90
C GLN A 559 26.42 10.29 12.41
N ARG A 560 26.45 9.17 11.68
CA ARG A 560 26.82 9.06 10.28
C ARG A 560 25.79 8.27 9.51
N THR A 561 25.71 8.54 8.21
CA THR A 561 24.86 7.79 7.27
C THR A 561 25.71 7.28 6.13
N LEU A 562 25.77 5.95 5.98
CA LEU A 562 26.40 5.31 4.83
C LEU A 562 25.30 4.80 3.89
N SER A 563 25.50 4.98 2.60
CA SER A 563 24.61 4.47 1.56
C SER A 563 25.35 3.68 0.49
N VAL A 564 24.68 2.68 -0.07
CA VAL A 564 25.16 1.87 -1.18
C VAL A 564 24.15 1.94 -2.33
N LYS A 565 24.65 2.11 -3.56
CA LYS A 565 23.87 2.15 -4.80
C LYS A 565 24.50 1.30 -5.89
N LEU A 566 23.65 0.83 -6.81
CA LEU A 566 24.06 0.11 -8.02
C LEU A 566 23.72 0.98 -9.26
N PRO A 567 24.58 1.95 -9.63
CA PRO A 567 24.27 2.92 -10.69
C PRO A 567 24.14 2.30 -12.08
N ASP A 568 24.81 1.17 -12.32
CA ASP A 568 24.82 0.51 -13.63
C ASP A 568 23.67 -0.51 -13.78
N ALA A 569 22.89 -0.73 -12.70
CA ALA A 569 21.77 -1.64 -12.70
C ALA A 569 20.63 -1.12 -13.61
N LYS A 570 19.88 -2.06 -14.19
CA LYS A 570 18.70 -1.75 -15.01
C LYS A 570 17.47 -2.17 -14.25
N ARG A 571 16.47 -1.28 -14.16
CA ARG A 571 15.23 -1.52 -13.43
C ARG A 571 14.52 -2.84 -13.82
N THR A 572 14.65 -3.27 -15.07
CA THR A 572 14.14 -4.54 -15.64
C THR A 572 15.18 -5.64 -15.78
N GLY A 573 16.41 -5.39 -15.37
CA GLY A 573 17.50 -6.33 -15.45
C GLY A 573 17.42 -7.41 -14.37
N PRO A 574 18.25 -8.45 -14.49
CA PRO A 574 18.38 -9.45 -13.44
C PRO A 574 18.91 -8.81 -12.14
N PRO A 575 18.69 -9.46 -10.97
CA PRO A 575 19.33 -9.07 -9.72
C PRO A 575 20.84 -8.98 -9.87
N ILE A 576 21.45 -7.95 -9.26
CA ILE A 576 22.86 -7.66 -9.43
C ILE A 576 23.69 -8.19 -8.24
N LEU A 577 23.25 -7.92 -7.02
CA LEU A 577 24.02 -8.20 -5.81
C LEU A 577 23.12 -8.70 -4.68
N ASP A 578 23.59 -9.72 -3.97
CA ASP A 578 23.10 -10.10 -2.64
C ASP A 578 24.05 -9.46 -1.62
N LEU A 579 23.64 -8.34 -1.01
CA LEU A 579 24.44 -7.59 -0.04
C LEU A 579 24.17 -8.10 1.38
N PHE A 580 25.18 -8.63 2.07
CA PHE A 580 25.06 -9.12 3.45
C PHE A 580 25.44 -8.04 4.46
N ALA A 581 26.56 -7.35 4.27
CA ALA A 581 27.00 -6.29 5.17
C ALA A 581 27.99 -5.31 4.50
N VAL A 582 28.18 -4.16 5.15
CA VAL A 582 29.30 -3.24 4.89
C VAL A 582 30.13 -3.12 6.16
N ASP A 583 31.44 -3.29 6.06
CA ASP A 583 32.36 -3.07 7.18
C ASP A 583 33.20 -1.83 6.94
N LEU A 584 33.28 -0.97 7.95
CA LEU A 584 34.27 0.09 8.02
C LEU A 584 35.40 -0.36 8.93
N ILE A 585 36.56 -0.63 8.34
CA ILE A 585 37.74 -1.14 9.03
C ILE A 585 38.63 0.06 9.36
N PRO A 586 38.91 0.34 10.64
CA PRO A 586 39.75 1.47 11.01
C PRO A 586 41.19 1.24 10.53
N GLU A 587 41.75 2.22 9.85
CA GLU A 587 43.19 2.23 9.58
C GLU A 587 43.91 2.51 10.90
N ARG A 588 44.71 1.56 11.38
CA ARG A 588 45.56 1.80 12.55
C ARG A 588 46.51 2.95 12.22
N LYS A 589 46.56 3.96 13.09
CA LYS A 589 47.62 4.97 13.06
C LYS A 589 48.95 4.34 13.44
#